data_AF-A0A2N2HIB7-F1
#
_entry.id   AF-A0A2N2HIB7-F1
#
_cell.length_a   1.000
_cell.length_b   1.000
_cell.length_c   1.000
_cell.angle_alpha   90.00
_cell.angle_beta   90.00
_cell.angle_gamma   90.00
#
_symmetry.space_group_name_H-M   'P 1'
#
loop_
_entity.id
_entity.type
_entity.pdbx_description
1 polymer ?
#
loop_
_entity_poly.entity_id
_entity_poly.type
_entity_poly.pdbx_seq_one_letter_code
_entity_poly.pdbx_strand_id
1 'polypeptide(L)'
;NPLGISPKERRELIGTIPFWLFRFLGFRAFRPPFAKARFILDQLKARWYLINESGGISHFAPDYETLLAIGTDGYGHKVSGLQAGTKSGSGEWNFYEGVKIICEGLARFGERYAARAEEMATAEADDARRRELMDIALVCRRVPRFGARTFREALQSLFFAQIALNLESLDNSVCPGRMDQYLYPYYNRDLQSGKLDRESAKEILSCFSIKMSEIIPVFSRHLTNFHGGMFNGQVVTVGGTDGEGNDSTNELSYIFLEIMDELRMRQPNYHARVHRGSPAQYLASIVSMLAAGSNSPALYGDEAIVAAMVKHGYDPGDARDYTGVGCVEPVSQGRSFSSTDAAIFNVPGVLEIALNGG
;
A
#
# COMPACT_ATOMS: atom_id res chain seq x y z
N ASN A 1 -11.40 -13.38 -12.35
CA ASN A 1 -11.95 -12.23 -11.60
C ASN A 1 -13.06 -11.57 -12.41
N PRO A 2 -14.25 -12.18 -12.57
CA PRO A 2 -15.34 -11.52 -13.29
C PRO A 2 -15.80 -10.29 -12.48
N LEU A 3 -15.85 -9.13 -13.13
CA LEU A 3 -16.38 -7.89 -12.55
C LEU A 3 -17.72 -7.58 -13.21
N GLY A 4 -18.72 -7.25 -12.38
CA GLY A 4 -20.02 -6.80 -12.87
C GLY A 4 -19.94 -5.36 -13.38
N ILE A 5 -20.50 -5.10 -14.56
CA ILE A 5 -20.66 -3.74 -15.09
C ILE A 5 -22.01 -3.64 -15.81
N SER A 6 -22.76 -2.58 -15.52
CA SER A 6 -24.05 -2.34 -16.16
C SER A 6 -23.89 -1.89 -17.64
N PRO A 7 -24.92 -2.08 -18.49
CA PRO A 7 -24.92 -1.54 -19.84
C PRO A 7 -24.81 0.00 -19.90
N LYS A 8 -25.24 0.71 -18.85
CA LYS A 8 -25.10 2.16 -18.75
C LYS A 8 -23.65 2.56 -18.54
N GLU A 9 -23.00 2.03 -17.51
CA GLU A 9 -21.58 2.30 -17.21
C GLU A 9 -20.66 1.92 -18.38
N ARG A 10 -20.96 0.80 -19.07
CA ARG A 10 -20.20 0.42 -20.27
C ARG A 10 -20.25 1.50 -21.36
N ARG A 11 -21.42 2.10 -21.59
CA ARG A 11 -21.56 3.19 -22.58
C ARG A 11 -20.82 4.44 -22.15
N GLU A 12 -20.88 4.80 -20.87
CA GLU A 12 -20.15 5.94 -20.31
C GLU A 12 -18.64 5.76 -20.46
N LEU A 13 -18.10 4.57 -20.15
CA LEU A 13 -16.67 4.26 -20.33
C LEU A 13 -16.24 4.31 -21.80
N ILE A 14 -17.03 3.75 -22.72
CA ILE A 14 -16.74 3.82 -24.16
C ILE A 14 -16.68 5.28 -24.62
N GLY A 15 -17.52 6.16 -24.08
CA GLY A 15 -17.50 7.59 -24.35
C GLY A 15 -16.19 8.29 -23.99
N THR A 16 -15.38 7.73 -23.08
CA THR A 16 -14.06 8.29 -22.71
C THR A 16 -12.94 7.93 -23.69
N ILE A 17 -13.13 6.88 -24.50
CA ILE A 17 -12.10 6.34 -25.41
C ILE A 17 -11.56 7.41 -26.38
N PRO A 18 -12.37 8.23 -27.06
CA PRO A 18 -11.85 9.24 -28.00
C PRO A 18 -10.88 10.24 -27.36
N PHE A 19 -11.08 10.57 -26.09
CA PHE A 19 -10.16 11.41 -25.34
C PHE A 19 -8.85 10.67 -25.04
N TRP A 20 -8.92 9.43 -24.56
CA TRP A 20 -7.74 8.68 -24.10
C TRP A 20 -6.94 7.97 -25.19
N LEU A 21 -7.51 7.73 -26.37
CA LEU A 21 -6.95 6.90 -27.44
C LEU A 21 -5.50 7.27 -27.83
N PHE A 22 -5.13 8.54 -27.74
CA PHE A 22 -3.78 9.03 -28.08
C PHE A 22 -3.01 9.60 -26.88
N ARG A 23 -3.57 9.46 -25.67
CA ARG A 23 -3.05 10.07 -24.44
C ARG A 23 -2.52 9.05 -23.42
N PHE A 24 -2.79 7.76 -23.60
CA PHE A 24 -2.34 6.70 -22.69
C PHE A 24 -0.83 6.40 -22.81
N LEU A 25 -0.24 5.85 -21.73
CA LEU A 25 1.21 5.61 -21.60
C LEU A 25 1.79 4.80 -22.75
N GLY A 26 1.18 3.66 -23.10
CA GLY A 26 1.66 2.82 -24.20
C GLY A 26 1.74 3.54 -25.56
N PHE A 27 0.85 4.50 -25.83
CA PHE A 27 0.94 5.32 -27.04
C PHE A 27 2.05 6.36 -26.96
N ARG A 28 2.41 6.83 -25.75
CA ARG A 28 3.45 7.86 -25.55
C ARG A 28 4.85 7.27 -25.30
N ALA A 29 4.95 5.98 -24.97
CA ALA A 29 6.19 5.30 -24.60
C ALA A 29 7.26 5.31 -25.70
N PHE A 30 6.86 5.17 -26.97
CA PHE A 30 7.79 5.11 -28.11
C PHE A 30 7.49 6.19 -29.16
N ARG A 31 8.54 6.86 -29.63
CA ARG A 31 8.46 7.85 -30.72
C ARG A 31 8.20 7.20 -32.09
N PRO A 32 8.92 6.15 -32.53
CA PRO A 32 8.71 5.57 -33.85
C PRO A 32 7.35 4.83 -33.94
N PRO A 33 6.54 5.04 -34.99
CA PRO A 33 5.24 4.38 -35.13
C PRO A 33 5.33 2.85 -35.11
N PHE A 34 6.36 2.28 -35.75
CA PHE A 34 6.58 0.83 -35.78
C PHE A 34 6.88 0.25 -34.39
N ALA A 35 7.77 0.89 -33.63
CA ALA A 35 8.11 0.45 -32.28
C ALA A 35 6.89 0.52 -31.34
N LYS A 36 6.07 1.55 -31.49
CA LYS A 36 4.81 1.70 -30.75
C LYS A 36 3.81 0.59 -31.07
N ALA A 37 3.58 0.32 -32.35
CA ALA A 37 2.67 -0.73 -32.78
C ALA A 37 3.14 -2.11 -32.29
N ARG A 38 4.44 -2.39 -32.42
CA ARG A 38 5.07 -3.60 -31.91
C ARG A 38 4.88 -3.73 -30.39
N PHE A 39 5.20 -2.70 -29.62
CA PHE A 39 5.02 -2.70 -28.17
C PHE A 39 3.58 -3.01 -27.77
N ILE A 40 2.60 -2.32 -28.37
CA ILE A 40 1.17 -2.55 -28.07
C ILE A 40 0.78 -4.00 -28.39
N LEU A 41 1.20 -4.54 -29.53
CA LEU A 41 0.93 -5.93 -29.90
C LEU A 41 1.59 -6.94 -28.96
N ASP A 42 2.83 -6.67 -28.54
CA ASP A 42 3.57 -7.52 -27.61
C ASP A 42 2.92 -7.49 -26.21
N GLN A 43 2.48 -6.33 -25.72
CA GLN A 43 1.75 -6.21 -24.45
C GLN A 43 0.38 -6.91 -24.48
N LEU A 44 -0.35 -6.83 -25.60
CA LEU A 44 -1.64 -7.52 -25.74
C LEU A 44 -1.51 -9.04 -25.77
N LYS A 45 -0.40 -9.56 -26.31
CA LYS A 45 -0.13 -11.00 -26.40
C LYS A 45 0.58 -11.55 -25.17
N ALA A 46 1.47 -10.76 -24.56
CA ALA A 46 2.32 -11.11 -23.43
C ALA A 46 3.06 -12.46 -23.60
N ARG A 47 3.50 -12.79 -24.82
CA ARG A 47 4.13 -14.09 -25.14
C ARG A 47 5.54 -14.22 -24.56
N TRP A 48 6.33 -13.15 -24.71
CA TRP A 48 7.76 -13.13 -24.38
C TRP A 48 8.02 -12.36 -23.10
N TYR A 49 7.33 -11.23 -22.97
CA TYR A 49 7.40 -10.38 -21.81
C TYR A 49 6.09 -9.61 -21.63
N LEU A 50 5.86 -9.16 -20.41
CA LEU A 50 4.84 -8.22 -20.02
C LEU A 50 5.52 -7.06 -19.29
N ILE A 51 5.14 -5.81 -19.61
CA ILE A 51 5.64 -4.62 -18.92
C ILE A 51 4.50 -4.04 -18.09
N ASN A 52 4.54 -4.25 -16.78
CA ASN A 52 3.50 -3.80 -15.87
C ASN A 52 3.46 -2.27 -15.77
N GLU A 53 4.61 -1.60 -15.91
CA GLU A 53 4.72 -0.13 -15.91
C GLU A 53 3.87 0.56 -16.98
N SER A 54 3.42 -0.19 -17.99
CA SER A 54 2.51 0.33 -19.00
C SER A 54 1.14 0.73 -18.45
N GLY A 55 0.74 0.18 -17.30
CA GLY A 55 -0.47 0.51 -16.56
C GLY A 55 -0.31 1.70 -15.60
N GLY A 56 0.91 2.01 -15.18
CA GLY A 56 1.24 2.98 -14.15
C GLY A 56 2.49 2.54 -13.41
N ILE A 57 3.04 3.39 -12.53
CA ILE A 57 4.15 3.00 -11.66
C ILE A 57 3.61 2.96 -10.23
N SER A 58 3.78 1.83 -9.57
CA SER A 58 3.49 1.63 -8.15
C SER A 58 4.63 0.81 -7.51
N HIS A 59 4.34 -0.21 -6.70
CA HIS A 59 5.35 -1.03 -6.04
C HIS A 59 6.28 -0.24 -5.09
N PHE A 60 5.65 0.43 -4.12
CA PHE A 60 6.35 1.19 -3.08
C PHE A 60 5.61 1.12 -1.75
N ALA A 61 6.35 1.42 -0.67
CA ALA A 61 5.80 1.59 0.66
C ALA A 61 5.88 3.08 1.04
N PRO A 62 4.75 3.81 1.08
CA PRO A 62 4.72 5.22 1.42
C PRO A 62 5.28 5.53 2.82
N ASP A 63 5.70 6.79 2.98
CA ASP A 63 5.98 7.39 4.29
C ASP A 63 4.67 7.74 5.01
N TYR A 64 3.99 6.70 5.51
CA TYR A 64 2.81 6.91 6.36
C TYR A 64 3.19 7.59 7.67
N GLU A 65 4.36 7.29 8.23
CA GLU A 65 4.79 7.85 9.52
C GLU A 65 4.72 9.39 9.52
N THR A 66 5.28 10.04 8.50
CA THR A 66 5.17 11.49 8.38
C THR A 66 3.72 11.95 8.24
N LEU A 67 2.88 11.27 7.44
CA LEU A 67 1.46 11.61 7.33
C LEU A 67 0.74 11.51 8.68
N LEU A 68 1.00 10.45 9.44
CA LEU A 68 0.41 10.24 10.75
C LEU A 68 0.87 11.30 11.76
N ALA A 69 2.11 11.77 11.65
CA ALA A 69 2.67 12.78 12.54
C ALA A 69 2.11 14.18 12.27
N ILE A 70 2.06 14.62 11.00
CA ILE A 70 1.79 16.03 10.66
C ILE A 70 0.50 16.26 9.87
N GLY A 71 -0.13 15.22 9.32
CA GLY A 71 -1.32 15.33 8.47
C GLY A 71 -1.07 16.03 7.13
N THR A 72 -2.11 16.15 6.32
CA THR A 72 -2.01 16.82 5.02
C THR A 72 -1.76 18.32 5.15
N ASP A 73 -2.22 18.98 6.21
CA ASP A 73 -1.93 20.39 6.46
C ASP A 73 -0.43 20.59 6.75
N GLY A 74 0.19 19.68 7.51
CA GLY A 74 1.63 19.69 7.74
C GLY A 74 2.43 19.54 6.44
N TYR A 75 2.01 18.62 5.56
CA TYR A 75 2.58 18.51 4.22
C TYR A 75 2.38 19.79 3.40
N GLY A 76 1.18 20.36 3.41
CA GLY A 76 0.86 21.61 2.71
C GLY A 76 1.74 22.78 3.16
N HIS A 77 2.02 22.89 4.46
CA HIS A 77 2.93 23.90 5.01
C HIS A 77 4.38 23.66 4.55
N LYS A 78 4.88 22.43 4.66
CA LYS A 78 6.24 22.05 4.22
C LYS A 78 6.44 22.38 2.73
N VAL A 79 5.47 22.00 1.90
CA VAL A 79 5.48 22.22 0.45
C VAL A 79 5.38 23.71 0.11
N SER A 80 4.59 24.49 0.84
CA SER A 80 4.51 25.94 0.64
C SER A 80 5.85 26.63 0.90
N GLY A 81 6.59 26.19 1.92
CA GLY A 81 7.95 26.67 2.19
C GLY A 81 8.93 26.37 1.05
N LEU A 82 8.90 25.15 0.51
CA LEU A 82 9.73 24.74 -0.63
C LEU A 82 9.38 25.53 -1.90
N GLN A 83 8.08 25.71 -2.15
CA GLN A 83 7.61 26.40 -3.34
C GLN A 83 7.98 27.89 -3.35
N ALA A 84 8.04 28.55 -2.19
CA ALA A 84 8.44 29.96 -2.10
C ALA A 84 9.84 30.23 -2.68
N GLY A 85 10.72 29.20 -2.69
CA GLY A 85 12.04 29.26 -3.31
C GLY A 85 12.05 29.00 -4.83
N THR A 86 10.90 28.78 -5.46
CA THR A 86 10.79 28.43 -6.89
C THR A 86 10.20 29.57 -7.71
N LYS A 87 10.55 29.62 -9.00
CA LYS A 87 9.96 30.59 -9.93
C LYS A 87 8.51 30.20 -10.24
N SER A 88 7.57 31.13 -10.08
CA SER A 88 6.16 30.89 -10.44
C SER A 88 6.01 30.39 -11.88
N GLY A 89 5.21 29.34 -12.05
CA GLY A 89 4.99 28.65 -13.34
C GLY A 89 6.11 27.72 -13.81
N SER A 90 7.21 27.58 -13.05
CA SER A 90 8.23 26.56 -13.31
C SER A 90 7.70 25.14 -13.08
N GLY A 91 8.45 24.13 -13.55
CA GLY A 91 8.11 22.73 -13.33
C GLY A 91 8.05 22.40 -11.83
N GLU A 92 9.03 22.86 -11.05
CA GLU A 92 9.06 22.67 -9.60
C GLU A 92 7.89 23.36 -8.92
N TRP A 93 7.56 24.60 -9.32
CA TRP A 93 6.43 25.33 -8.75
C TRP A 93 5.10 24.60 -9.00
N ASN A 94 4.88 24.12 -10.22
CA ASN A 94 3.69 23.37 -10.61
C ASN A 94 3.60 22.02 -9.89
N PHE A 95 4.74 21.35 -9.67
CA PHE A 95 4.79 20.13 -8.87
C PHE A 95 4.28 20.39 -7.44
N TYR A 96 4.80 21.43 -6.79
CA TYR A 96 4.37 21.79 -5.44
C TYR A 96 2.90 22.23 -5.36
N GLU A 97 2.38 22.95 -6.36
CA GLU A 97 0.93 23.21 -6.43
C GLU A 97 0.12 21.92 -6.54
N GLY A 98 0.55 20.98 -7.37
CA GLY A 98 -0.09 19.66 -7.48
C GLY A 98 -0.16 18.95 -6.13
N VAL A 99 0.95 18.93 -5.38
CA VAL A 99 1.00 18.31 -4.05
C VAL A 99 0.02 18.99 -3.07
N LYS A 100 -0.12 20.32 -3.09
CA LYS A 100 -1.09 21.02 -2.23
C LYS A 100 -2.54 20.66 -2.60
N ILE A 101 -2.85 20.55 -3.88
CA ILE A 101 -4.17 20.13 -4.36
C ILE A 101 -4.48 18.71 -3.88
N ILE A 102 -3.50 17.79 -3.97
CA ILE A 102 -3.63 16.42 -3.46
C ILE A 102 -3.89 16.41 -1.94
N CYS A 103 -3.11 17.18 -1.18
CA CYS A 103 -3.26 17.31 0.27
C CYS A 103 -4.67 17.77 0.66
N GLU A 104 -5.19 18.83 0.01
CA GLU A 104 -6.53 19.33 0.27
C GLU A 104 -7.62 18.35 -0.20
N GLY A 105 -7.40 17.65 -1.32
CA GLY A 105 -8.30 16.60 -1.79
C GLY A 105 -8.45 15.46 -0.79
N LEU A 106 -7.33 14.98 -0.22
CA LEU A 106 -7.31 13.94 0.80
C LEU A 106 -7.92 14.41 2.13
N ALA A 107 -7.67 15.66 2.54
CA ALA A 107 -8.32 16.24 3.72
C ALA A 107 -9.85 16.26 3.57
N ARG A 108 -10.36 16.76 2.44
CA ARG A 108 -11.80 16.78 2.13
C ARG A 108 -12.40 15.39 2.04
N PHE A 109 -11.62 14.40 1.60
CA PHE A 109 -12.08 13.01 1.58
C PHE A 109 -12.44 12.54 3.00
N GLY A 110 -11.57 12.75 3.98
CA GLY A 110 -11.87 12.47 5.39
C GLY A 110 -13.07 13.24 5.93
N GLU A 111 -13.14 14.55 5.65
CA GLU A 111 -14.25 15.41 6.09
C GLU A 111 -15.63 14.97 5.56
N ARG A 112 -15.68 14.45 4.34
CA ARG A 112 -16.91 13.90 3.75
C ARG A 112 -17.36 12.64 4.47
N TYR A 113 -16.44 11.77 4.87
CA TYR A 113 -16.76 10.60 5.69
C TYR A 113 -17.19 11.00 7.10
N ALA A 114 -16.61 12.06 7.67
CA ALA A 114 -17.05 12.60 8.95
C ALA A 114 -18.51 13.07 8.89
N ALA A 115 -18.85 13.89 7.91
CA ALA A 115 -20.22 14.36 7.70
C ALA A 115 -21.18 13.18 7.46
N ARG A 116 -20.77 12.18 6.67
CA ARG A 116 -21.62 11.01 6.40
C ARG A 116 -21.85 10.16 7.66
N ALA A 117 -20.84 10.00 8.51
CA ALA A 117 -20.97 9.28 9.76
C ALA A 117 -21.90 10.01 10.75
N GLU A 118 -21.86 11.35 10.82
CA GLU A 118 -22.78 12.17 11.60
C GLU A 118 -24.24 12.03 11.14
N GLU A 119 -24.48 12.07 9.82
CA GLU A 119 -25.80 11.85 9.24
C GLU A 119 -26.34 10.46 9.62
N MET A 120 -25.51 9.42 9.49
CA MET A 120 -25.87 8.05 9.83
C MET A 120 -26.15 7.91 11.33
N ALA A 121 -25.33 8.52 12.19
CA ALA A 121 -25.54 8.51 13.64
C ALA A 121 -26.88 9.13 14.04
N THR A 122 -27.28 10.21 13.37
CA THR A 122 -28.56 10.90 13.64
C THR A 122 -29.77 10.02 13.33
N ALA A 123 -29.66 9.17 12.30
CA ALA A 123 -30.72 8.26 11.89
C ALA A 123 -30.66 6.88 12.57
N GLU A 124 -29.62 6.62 13.39
CA GLU A 124 -29.37 5.30 13.98
C GLU A 124 -30.19 5.09 15.26
N ALA A 125 -30.93 3.98 15.28
CA ALA A 125 -31.80 3.60 16.37
C ALA A 125 -31.03 2.87 17.49
N ASP A 126 -30.00 2.09 17.13
CA ASP A 126 -29.18 1.38 18.11
C ASP A 126 -28.17 2.31 18.79
N ASP A 127 -28.27 2.42 20.12
CA ASP A 127 -27.44 3.35 20.91
C ASP A 127 -25.94 2.99 20.91
N ALA A 128 -25.58 1.71 20.75
CA ALA A 128 -24.19 1.31 20.65
C ALA A 128 -23.62 1.71 19.29
N ARG A 129 -24.32 1.38 18.20
CA ARG A 129 -23.93 1.73 16.84
C ARG A 129 -23.90 3.24 16.61
N ARG A 130 -24.85 3.98 17.19
CA ARG A 130 -24.85 5.44 17.13
C ARG A 130 -23.58 6.03 17.74
N ARG A 131 -23.13 5.51 18.89
CA ARG A 131 -21.88 5.93 19.53
C ARG A 131 -20.66 5.61 18.67
N GLU A 132 -20.61 4.45 18.04
CA GLU A 132 -19.54 4.10 17.09
C GLU A 132 -19.50 5.06 15.89
N LEU A 133 -20.66 5.40 15.32
CA LEU A 133 -20.74 6.34 14.19
C LEU A 133 -20.28 7.75 14.58
N MET A 134 -20.64 8.21 15.78
CA MET A 134 -20.14 9.47 16.33
C MET A 134 -18.62 9.45 16.55
N ASP A 135 -18.06 8.34 17.04
CA ASP A 135 -16.61 8.17 17.17
C ASP A 135 -15.93 8.19 15.79
N ILE A 136 -16.46 7.46 14.80
CA ILE A 136 -15.98 7.50 13.41
C ILE A 136 -15.98 8.93 12.88
N ALA A 137 -17.05 9.68 13.11
CA ALA A 137 -17.14 11.07 12.67
C ALA A 137 -16.04 11.95 13.30
N LEU A 138 -15.84 11.84 14.61
CA LEU A 138 -14.81 12.59 15.33
C LEU A 138 -13.40 12.26 14.80
N VAL A 139 -13.12 10.99 14.56
CA VAL A 139 -11.85 10.53 14.00
C VAL A 139 -11.66 11.10 12.59
N CYS A 140 -12.63 10.93 11.70
CA CYS A 140 -12.56 11.41 10.31
C CYS A 140 -12.53 12.94 10.20
N ARG A 141 -13.04 13.66 11.21
CA ARG A 141 -12.93 15.12 11.28
C ARG A 141 -11.50 15.56 11.56
N ARG A 142 -10.73 14.75 12.28
CA ARG A 142 -9.34 15.01 12.63
C ARG A 142 -8.39 14.60 11.51
N VAL A 143 -8.49 13.35 11.05
CA VAL A 143 -7.55 12.75 10.08
C VAL A 143 -8.21 12.56 8.71
N PRO A 144 -7.48 12.72 7.60
CA PRO A 144 -6.02 12.89 7.51
C PRO A 144 -5.56 14.36 7.51
N ARG A 145 -6.45 15.34 7.70
CA ARG A 145 -6.10 16.77 7.67
C ARG A 145 -4.96 17.10 8.63
N PHE A 146 -5.12 16.68 9.88
CA PHE A 146 -4.16 16.90 10.94
C PHE A 146 -3.47 15.58 11.34
N GLY A 147 -2.32 15.70 12.00
CA GLY A 147 -1.64 14.55 12.61
C GLY A 147 -2.53 13.82 13.62
N ALA A 148 -2.39 12.49 13.64
CA ALA A 148 -3.09 11.60 14.55
C ALA A 148 -2.65 11.78 16.00
N ARG A 149 -3.58 11.61 16.93
CA ARG A 149 -3.41 11.74 18.38
C ARG A 149 -3.79 10.46 19.14
N THR A 150 -4.41 9.52 18.45
CA THR A 150 -4.83 8.21 18.97
C THR A 150 -4.46 7.12 17.96
N PHE A 151 -4.43 5.87 18.40
CA PHE A 151 -4.21 4.69 17.54
C PHE A 151 -5.29 4.58 16.46
N ARG A 152 -6.55 4.83 16.83
CA ARG A 152 -7.69 4.83 15.91
C ARG A 152 -7.57 5.93 14.84
N GLU A 153 -7.16 7.15 15.23
CA GLU A 153 -6.87 8.22 14.29
C GLU A 153 -5.70 7.86 13.35
N ALA A 154 -4.65 7.21 13.87
CA ALA A 154 -3.51 6.80 13.06
C ALA A 154 -3.91 5.77 11.99
N LEU A 155 -4.63 4.73 12.39
CA LEU A 155 -5.08 3.68 11.48
C LEU A 155 -6.07 4.20 10.42
N GLN A 156 -6.99 5.09 10.80
CA GLN A 156 -7.94 5.69 9.85
C GLN A 156 -7.25 6.64 8.87
N SER A 157 -6.26 7.43 9.32
CA SER A 157 -5.47 8.30 8.44
C SER A 157 -4.71 7.50 7.39
N LEU A 158 -4.03 6.43 7.82
CA LEU A 158 -3.36 5.49 6.94
C LEU A 158 -4.33 4.89 5.93
N PHE A 159 -5.50 4.44 6.37
CA PHE A 159 -6.47 3.82 5.47
C PHE A 159 -7.04 4.80 4.43
N PHE A 160 -7.28 6.06 4.79
CA PHE A 160 -7.66 7.08 3.81
C PHE A 160 -6.57 7.33 2.77
N ALA A 161 -5.30 7.43 3.20
CA ALA A 161 -4.18 7.56 2.26
C ALA A 161 -4.05 6.32 1.36
N GLN A 162 -4.23 5.12 1.92
CA GLN A 162 -4.20 3.87 1.17
C GLN A 162 -5.24 3.87 0.05
N ILE A 163 -6.48 4.27 0.34
CA ILE A 163 -7.52 4.40 -0.69
C ILE A 163 -7.11 5.42 -1.75
N ALA A 164 -6.66 6.61 -1.34
CA ALA A 164 -6.33 7.67 -2.27
C ALA A 164 -5.20 7.29 -3.23
N LEU A 165 -4.14 6.64 -2.72
CA LEU A 165 -3.01 6.18 -3.52
C LEU A 165 -3.44 5.09 -4.53
N ASN A 166 -4.30 4.15 -4.13
CA ASN A 166 -4.84 3.13 -5.04
C ASN A 166 -5.86 3.69 -6.05
N LEU A 167 -6.34 4.93 -5.87
CA LEU A 167 -7.19 5.63 -6.86
C LEU A 167 -6.37 6.45 -7.86
N GLU A 168 -5.12 6.79 -7.53
CA GLU A 168 -4.25 7.64 -8.36
C GLU A 168 -3.62 6.87 -9.52
N SER A 169 -3.25 5.61 -9.29
CA SER A 169 -2.61 4.74 -10.28
C SER A 169 -3.40 3.44 -10.46
N LEU A 170 -3.37 2.88 -11.68
CA LEU A 170 -3.93 1.55 -11.96
C LEU A 170 -3.03 0.43 -11.42
N ASP A 171 -1.73 0.72 -11.29
CA ASP A 171 -0.75 -0.25 -10.83
C ASP A 171 -0.91 -0.55 -9.33
N ASN A 172 -0.60 -1.78 -8.91
CA ASN A 172 -0.93 -2.32 -7.59
C ASN A 172 0.26 -2.28 -6.62
N SER A 173 0.14 -2.92 -5.45
CA SER A 173 1.25 -3.06 -4.49
C SER A 173 1.69 -1.75 -3.82
N VAL A 174 0.74 -0.85 -3.53
CA VAL A 174 0.94 0.20 -2.53
C VAL A 174 0.88 -0.44 -1.15
N CYS A 175 2.01 -0.50 -0.45
CA CYS A 175 2.15 -1.33 0.74
C CYS A 175 2.17 -0.50 2.03
N PRO A 176 1.29 -0.80 3.01
CA PRO A 176 1.38 -0.19 4.34
C PRO A 176 2.75 -0.35 5.01
N GLY A 177 3.46 -1.46 4.73
CA GLY A 177 4.81 -1.69 5.20
C GLY A 177 4.86 -2.11 6.68
N ARG A 178 5.78 -1.54 7.46
CA ARG A 178 6.04 -1.93 8.86
C ARG A 178 5.03 -1.34 9.85
N MET A 179 3.76 -1.71 9.71
CA MET A 179 2.66 -1.20 10.55
C MET A 179 2.90 -1.43 12.04
N ASP A 180 3.55 -2.52 12.42
CA ASP A 180 3.86 -2.82 13.81
C ASP A 180 4.90 -1.86 14.40
N GLN A 181 5.65 -1.10 13.60
CA GLN A 181 6.63 -0.13 14.08
C GLN A 181 6.03 1.28 14.18
N TYR A 182 5.59 1.87 13.07
CA TYR A 182 5.15 3.27 13.08
C TYR A 182 3.79 3.49 13.77
N LEU A 183 2.97 2.45 13.96
CA LEU A 183 1.75 2.55 14.78
C LEU A 183 2.01 2.31 16.27
N TYR A 184 3.14 1.68 16.63
CA TYR A 184 3.42 1.29 18.02
C TYR A 184 3.44 2.46 19.00
N PRO A 185 3.99 3.65 18.68
CA PRO A 185 3.92 4.80 19.58
C PRO A 185 2.48 5.22 19.90
N TYR A 186 1.56 5.11 18.93
CA TYR A 186 0.15 5.44 19.13
C TYR A 186 -0.56 4.37 19.96
N TYR A 187 -0.29 3.09 19.67
CA TYR A 187 -0.81 1.95 20.43
C TYR A 187 -0.39 2.03 21.91
N ASN A 188 0.92 2.13 22.16
CA ASN A 188 1.47 2.10 23.51
C ASN A 188 0.99 3.30 24.35
N ARG A 189 0.93 4.52 23.77
CA ARG A 189 0.39 5.69 24.47
C ARG A 189 -1.08 5.51 24.86
N ASP A 190 -1.89 4.99 23.94
CA ASP A 190 -3.33 4.84 24.17
C ASP A 190 -3.61 3.69 25.15
N LEU A 191 -2.81 2.62 25.11
CA LEU A 191 -2.82 1.53 26.09
C LEU A 191 -2.47 2.03 27.49
N GLN A 192 -1.37 2.78 27.64
CA GLN A 192 -0.94 3.32 28.94
C GLN A 192 -1.93 4.33 29.53
N SER A 193 -2.65 5.06 28.69
CA SER A 193 -3.67 6.03 29.13
C SER A 193 -5.05 5.42 29.35
N GLY A 194 -5.22 4.11 29.12
CA GLY A 194 -6.51 3.42 29.26
C GLY A 194 -7.56 3.82 28.23
N LYS A 195 -7.16 4.48 27.14
CA LYS A 195 -8.06 4.84 26.02
C LYS A 195 -8.31 3.68 25.06
N LEU A 196 -7.41 2.70 25.09
CA LEU A 196 -7.41 1.52 24.24
C LEU A 196 -6.98 0.34 25.10
N ASP A 197 -7.63 -0.80 24.92
CA ASP A 197 -7.10 -2.09 25.39
C ASP A 197 -6.61 -2.93 24.21
N ARG A 198 -5.91 -4.02 24.53
CA ARG A 198 -5.33 -4.91 23.52
C ARG A 198 -6.38 -5.50 22.58
N GLU A 199 -7.53 -5.92 23.12
CA GLU A 199 -8.59 -6.55 22.33
C GLU A 199 -9.26 -5.56 21.38
N SER A 200 -9.51 -4.33 21.83
CA SER A 200 -10.01 -3.23 21.00
C SER A 200 -9.01 -2.86 19.89
N ALA A 201 -7.71 -2.96 20.16
CA ALA A 201 -6.67 -2.77 19.16
C ALA A 201 -6.67 -3.90 18.12
N LYS A 202 -6.80 -5.16 18.56
CA LYS A 202 -6.94 -6.31 17.66
C LYS A 202 -8.19 -6.21 16.81
N GLU A 203 -9.32 -5.80 17.38
CA GLU A 203 -10.59 -5.65 16.66
C GLU A 203 -10.47 -4.59 15.55
N ILE A 204 -9.91 -3.41 15.83
CA ILE A 204 -9.81 -2.37 14.81
C ILE A 204 -8.77 -2.72 13.73
N LEU A 205 -7.69 -3.41 14.08
CA LEU A 205 -6.74 -3.95 13.10
C LEU A 205 -7.36 -5.07 12.26
N SER A 206 -8.23 -5.90 12.84
CA SER A 206 -9.00 -6.91 12.12
C SER A 206 -9.95 -6.25 11.12
N CYS A 207 -10.65 -5.19 11.53
CA CYS A 207 -11.46 -4.36 10.63
C CYS A 207 -10.62 -3.81 9.48
N PHE A 208 -9.44 -3.23 9.77
CA PHE A 208 -8.52 -2.75 8.74
C PHE A 208 -8.14 -3.86 7.75
N SER A 209 -7.84 -5.05 8.25
CA SER A 209 -7.46 -6.21 7.42
C SER A 209 -8.58 -6.61 6.45
N ILE A 210 -9.83 -6.61 6.94
CA ILE A 210 -11.02 -6.83 6.11
C ILE A 210 -11.17 -5.72 5.08
N LYS A 211 -11.03 -4.45 5.48
CA LYS A 211 -11.12 -3.29 4.58
C LYS A 211 -10.08 -3.33 3.46
N MET A 212 -8.87 -3.80 3.74
CA MET A 212 -7.81 -3.95 2.74
C MET A 212 -8.15 -4.96 1.64
N SER A 213 -9.04 -5.92 1.92
CA SER A 213 -9.54 -6.88 0.93
C SER A 213 -10.58 -6.29 -0.03
N GLU A 214 -11.14 -5.11 0.26
CA GLU A 214 -12.08 -4.41 -0.60
C GLU A 214 -11.40 -3.63 -1.74
N ILE A 215 -10.08 -3.46 -1.69
CA ILE A 215 -9.30 -2.81 -2.74
C ILE A 215 -8.99 -3.86 -3.82
N ILE A 216 -9.70 -3.76 -4.94
CA ILE A 216 -9.67 -4.76 -6.03
C ILE A 216 -9.09 -4.12 -7.28
N PRO A 217 -7.95 -4.62 -7.81
CA PRO A 217 -7.40 -4.12 -9.06
C PRO A 217 -8.26 -4.55 -10.25
N VAL A 218 -8.41 -3.65 -11.22
CA VAL A 218 -9.22 -3.87 -12.43
C VAL A 218 -8.30 -4.24 -13.59
N PHE A 219 -8.15 -5.54 -13.81
CA PHE A 219 -7.32 -6.08 -14.89
C PHE A 219 -8.14 -6.57 -16.09
N SER A 220 -7.55 -6.47 -17.27
CA SER A 220 -8.09 -7.12 -18.47
C SER A 220 -8.10 -8.64 -18.31
N ARG A 221 -8.87 -9.35 -19.14
CA ARG A 221 -8.87 -10.83 -19.14
C ARG A 221 -7.47 -11.41 -19.33
N HIS A 222 -6.65 -10.79 -20.17
CA HIS A 222 -5.29 -11.22 -20.43
C HIS A 222 -4.40 -11.02 -19.20
N LEU A 223 -4.43 -9.82 -18.60
CA LEU A 223 -3.65 -9.52 -17.39
C LEU A 223 -4.08 -10.37 -16.18
N THR A 224 -5.36 -10.76 -16.11
CA THR A 224 -5.86 -11.66 -15.06
C THR A 224 -5.20 -13.04 -15.10
N ASN A 225 -4.70 -13.51 -16.25
CA ASN A 225 -3.97 -14.78 -16.33
C ASN A 225 -2.59 -14.71 -15.68
N PHE A 226 -2.00 -13.51 -15.59
CA PHE A 226 -0.72 -13.27 -14.92
C PHE A 226 -0.93 -12.89 -13.44
N HIS A 227 -1.96 -12.09 -13.15
CA HIS A 227 -2.28 -11.56 -11.82
C HIS A 227 -3.60 -12.12 -11.28
N GLY A 228 -3.72 -13.45 -11.26
CA GLY A 228 -4.92 -14.16 -10.82
C GLY A 228 -5.30 -13.89 -9.35
N GLY A 229 -6.56 -14.15 -8.99
CA GLY A 229 -6.99 -14.16 -7.58
C GLY A 229 -7.30 -12.80 -6.95
N MET A 230 -7.53 -11.74 -7.75
CA MET A 230 -7.83 -10.37 -7.30
C MET A 230 -6.72 -9.75 -6.43
N PHE A 231 -5.49 -10.27 -6.51
CA PHE A 231 -4.35 -9.88 -5.69
C PHE A 231 -3.92 -8.41 -5.91
N ASN A 232 -3.79 -7.66 -4.82
CA ASN A 232 -3.38 -6.24 -4.85
C ASN A 232 -1.99 -6.00 -4.23
N GLY A 233 -1.29 -7.05 -3.77
CA GLY A 233 0.11 -6.91 -3.30
C GLY A 233 0.32 -5.99 -2.10
N GLN A 234 -0.69 -5.73 -1.27
CA GLN A 234 -0.58 -4.74 -0.20
C GLN A 234 0.13 -5.34 1.02
N VAL A 235 1.45 -5.19 1.06
CA VAL A 235 2.28 -5.82 2.10
C VAL A 235 2.16 -5.12 3.44
N VAL A 236 1.94 -5.92 4.49
CA VAL A 236 2.14 -5.54 5.89
C VAL A 236 3.22 -6.42 6.47
N THR A 237 4.34 -5.83 6.89
CA THR A 237 5.48 -6.54 7.47
C THR A 237 5.48 -6.38 8.99
N VAL A 238 5.80 -7.46 9.71
CA VAL A 238 6.00 -7.46 11.17
C VAL A 238 7.33 -8.08 11.57
N GLY A 239 7.83 -7.74 12.75
CA GLY A 239 9.10 -8.23 13.29
C GLY A 239 10.31 -7.69 12.53
N GLY A 240 11.45 -8.38 12.61
CA GLY A 240 12.73 -7.95 12.03
C GLY A 240 13.53 -7.05 12.98
N THR A 241 14.44 -6.24 12.43
CA THR A 241 15.29 -5.34 13.21
C THR A 241 14.96 -3.86 13.03
N ASP A 242 15.37 -3.03 13.98
CA ASP A 242 15.45 -1.57 13.79
C ASP A 242 16.67 -1.17 12.93
N GLY A 243 16.85 0.13 12.67
CA GLY A 243 18.00 0.64 11.90
C GLY A 243 19.37 0.38 12.55
N GLU A 244 19.41 0.15 13.86
CA GLU A 244 20.63 -0.18 14.61
C GLU A 244 20.93 -1.69 14.59
N GLY A 245 19.97 -2.51 14.18
CA GLY A 245 20.09 -3.97 14.09
C GLY A 245 19.59 -4.71 15.33
N ASN A 246 18.88 -4.04 16.25
CA ASN A 246 18.23 -4.69 17.39
C ASN A 246 16.91 -5.32 16.95
N ASP A 247 16.50 -6.41 17.59
CA ASP A 247 15.15 -6.96 17.39
C ASP A 247 14.10 -5.87 17.65
N SER A 248 13.09 -5.83 16.78
CA SER A 248 12.02 -4.82 16.81
C SER A 248 10.64 -5.47 16.99
N THR A 249 10.61 -6.74 17.40
CA THR A 249 9.36 -7.42 17.74
C THR A 249 8.70 -6.74 18.93
N ASN A 250 7.40 -6.41 18.79
CA ASN A 250 6.62 -5.75 19.83
C ASN A 250 5.20 -6.33 19.91
N GLU A 251 4.36 -5.77 20.81
CA GLU A 251 3.01 -6.30 21.02
C GLU A 251 2.12 -6.22 19.76
N LEU A 252 2.29 -5.21 18.91
CA LEU A 252 1.57 -5.16 17.63
C LEU A 252 2.03 -6.26 16.69
N SER A 253 3.31 -6.66 16.71
CA SER A 253 3.79 -7.80 15.92
C SER A 253 3.01 -9.07 16.30
N TYR A 254 2.78 -9.32 17.59
CA TYR A 254 1.98 -10.47 18.07
C TYR A 254 0.49 -10.34 17.75
N ILE A 255 -0.11 -9.16 17.91
CA ILE A 255 -1.51 -8.93 17.52
C ILE A 255 -1.71 -9.20 16.02
N PHE A 256 -0.80 -8.74 15.16
CA PHE A 256 -0.89 -9.05 13.73
C PHE A 256 -0.74 -10.54 13.44
N LEU A 257 0.15 -11.25 14.15
CA LEU A 257 0.25 -12.71 14.04
C LEU A 257 -1.08 -13.40 14.41
N GLU A 258 -1.75 -12.98 15.47
CA GLU A 258 -3.09 -13.49 15.83
C GLU A 258 -4.11 -13.21 14.71
N ILE A 259 -4.13 -11.99 14.18
CA ILE A 259 -5.04 -11.60 13.08
C ILE A 259 -4.79 -12.45 11.83
N MET A 260 -3.53 -12.74 11.50
CA MET A 260 -3.17 -13.60 10.37
C MET A 260 -3.78 -14.99 10.50
N ASP A 261 -3.64 -15.61 11.68
CA ASP A 261 -4.13 -16.97 11.93
C ASP A 261 -5.65 -17.04 12.09
N GLU A 262 -6.26 -16.03 12.72
CA GLU A 262 -7.71 -15.95 12.96
C GLU A 262 -8.50 -15.63 11.68
N LEU A 263 -8.05 -14.64 10.90
CA LEU A 263 -8.80 -14.18 9.73
C LEU A 263 -8.47 -14.95 8.44
N ARG A 264 -7.20 -15.37 8.26
CA ARG A 264 -6.68 -16.07 7.07
C ARG A 264 -7.12 -15.44 5.74
N MET A 265 -7.24 -14.11 5.74
CA MET A 265 -7.72 -13.33 4.60
C MET A 265 -6.66 -13.29 3.49
N ARG A 266 -7.12 -12.96 2.28
CA ARG A 266 -6.24 -12.80 1.12
C ARG A 266 -5.39 -11.51 1.17
N GLN A 267 -5.92 -10.47 1.81
CA GLN A 267 -5.24 -9.20 2.02
C GLN A 267 -5.42 -8.79 3.49
N PRO A 268 -4.45 -8.06 4.07
CA PRO A 268 -3.15 -7.69 3.52
C PRO A 268 -2.25 -8.88 3.16
N ASN A 269 -1.24 -8.67 2.32
CA ASN A 269 -0.20 -9.67 2.10
C ASN A 269 0.76 -9.63 3.29
N TYR A 270 0.52 -10.47 4.29
CA TYR A 270 1.26 -10.41 5.54
C TYR A 270 2.64 -11.09 5.44
N HIS A 271 3.66 -10.35 5.85
CA HIS A 271 5.05 -10.79 5.90
C HIS A 271 5.59 -10.73 7.33
N ALA A 272 6.51 -11.62 7.64
CA ALA A 272 7.23 -11.67 8.90
C ALA A 272 8.73 -11.71 8.60
N ARG A 273 9.46 -10.78 9.20
CA ARG A 273 10.91 -10.71 9.14
C ARG A 273 11.53 -11.52 10.27
N VAL A 274 12.48 -12.38 9.94
CA VAL A 274 13.18 -13.25 10.88
C VAL A 274 14.69 -13.05 10.76
N HIS A 275 15.36 -13.06 11.90
CA HIS A 275 16.80 -12.94 12.01
C HIS A 275 17.31 -13.85 13.13
N ARG A 276 18.62 -14.06 13.23
CA ARG A 276 19.24 -14.91 14.26
C ARG A 276 18.92 -14.53 15.70
N GLY A 277 18.58 -13.26 15.92
CA GLY A 277 18.21 -12.72 17.23
C GLY A 277 16.71 -12.67 17.50
N SER A 278 15.86 -13.16 16.59
CA SER A 278 14.41 -13.09 16.75
C SER A 278 13.96 -13.82 18.03
N PRO A 279 13.02 -13.27 18.81
CA PRO A 279 12.56 -13.88 20.05
C PRO A 279 12.00 -15.28 19.82
N ALA A 280 12.34 -16.22 20.71
CA ALA A 280 11.89 -17.61 20.60
C ALA A 280 10.35 -17.72 20.56
N GLN A 281 9.65 -16.86 21.31
CA GLN A 281 8.18 -16.82 21.33
C GLN A 281 7.61 -16.36 19.98
N TYR A 282 8.19 -15.34 19.35
CA TYR A 282 7.80 -14.87 18.02
C TYR A 282 7.95 -15.97 16.96
N LEU A 283 9.09 -16.66 16.95
CA LEU A 283 9.33 -17.78 16.05
C LEU A 283 8.37 -18.95 16.32
N ALA A 284 8.11 -19.27 17.59
CA ALA A 284 7.17 -20.33 17.97
C ALA A 284 5.74 -20.02 17.50
N SER A 285 5.27 -18.77 17.66
CA SER A 285 3.95 -18.34 17.18
C SER A 285 3.81 -18.50 15.66
N ILE A 286 4.82 -18.06 14.91
CA ILE A 286 4.87 -18.21 13.43
C ILE A 286 4.82 -19.68 13.03
N VAL A 287 5.69 -20.51 13.62
CA VAL A 287 5.74 -21.95 13.29
C VAL A 287 4.42 -22.62 13.62
N SER A 288 3.82 -22.30 14.77
CA SER A 288 2.55 -22.87 15.21
C SER A 288 1.40 -22.54 14.23
N MET A 289 1.25 -21.28 13.83
CA MET A 289 0.16 -20.90 12.90
C MET A 289 0.35 -21.49 11.49
N LEU A 290 1.60 -21.55 11.00
CA LEU A 290 1.89 -22.12 9.69
C LEU A 290 1.64 -23.64 9.70
N ALA A 291 2.03 -24.32 10.79
CA ALA A 291 1.71 -25.73 10.99
C ALA A 291 0.19 -25.99 11.12
N ALA A 292 -0.56 -25.02 11.65
CA ALA A 292 -2.02 -25.04 11.72
C ALA A 292 -2.72 -24.65 10.39
N GLY A 293 -1.95 -24.47 9.30
CA GLY A 293 -2.47 -24.22 7.96
C GLY A 293 -2.82 -22.77 7.67
N SER A 294 -2.25 -21.81 8.41
CA SER A 294 -2.28 -20.41 8.02
C SER A 294 -1.58 -20.21 6.67
N ASN A 295 -2.11 -19.31 5.82
CA ASN A 295 -1.52 -18.95 4.53
C ASN A 295 -0.48 -17.82 4.64
N SER A 296 -0.30 -17.28 5.85
CA SER A 296 0.53 -16.14 6.19
C SER A 296 1.19 -16.37 7.56
N PRO A 297 2.31 -15.71 7.87
CA PRO A 297 3.04 -14.77 7.02
C PRO A 297 4.01 -15.44 6.03
N ALA A 298 4.34 -14.73 4.95
CA ALA A 298 5.55 -15.03 4.17
C ALA A 298 6.80 -14.64 4.98
N LEU A 299 7.84 -15.50 4.98
CA LEU A 299 9.02 -15.34 5.83
C LEU A 299 10.20 -14.72 5.07
N TYR A 300 10.81 -13.69 5.67
CA TYR A 300 11.93 -12.95 5.11
C TYR A 300 13.14 -13.07 6.02
N GLY A 301 14.23 -13.65 5.51
CA GLY A 301 15.49 -13.77 6.24
C GLY A 301 16.31 -12.49 6.15
N ASP A 302 16.40 -11.76 7.26
CA ASP A 302 17.03 -10.44 7.32
C ASP A 302 18.51 -10.48 6.87
N GLU A 303 19.31 -11.47 7.29
CA GLU A 303 20.75 -11.46 7.01
C GLU A 303 21.04 -11.43 5.50
N ALA A 304 20.30 -12.21 4.71
CA ALA A 304 20.49 -12.26 3.27
C ALA A 304 19.97 -11.00 2.57
N ILE A 305 18.80 -10.52 2.99
CA ILE A 305 18.14 -9.36 2.37
C ILE A 305 18.88 -8.07 2.69
N VAL A 306 19.21 -7.84 3.96
CA VAL A 306 19.97 -6.65 4.38
C VAL A 306 21.33 -6.61 3.68
N ALA A 307 22.04 -7.74 3.62
CA ALA A 307 23.31 -7.82 2.90
C ALA A 307 23.15 -7.50 1.39
N ALA A 308 22.08 -7.99 0.76
CA ALA A 308 21.78 -7.68 -0.63
C ALA A 308 21.44 -6.19 -0.83
N MET A 309 20.63 -5.60 0.03
CA MET A 309 20.26 -4.18 -0.05
C MET A 309 21.49 -3.27 0.12
N VAL A 310 22.31 -3.51 1.14
CA VAL A 310 23.56 -2.76 1.37
C VAL A 310 24.49 -2.89 0.16
N LYS A 311 24.63 -4.09 -0.42
CA LYS A 311 25.40 -4.31 -1.64
C LYS A 311 24.90 -3.47 -2.83
N HIS A 312 23.61 -3.17 -2.89
CA HIS A 312 23.00 -2.35 -3.94
C HIS A 312 22.90 -0.86 -3.57
N GLY A 313 23.65 -0.41 -2.55
CA GLY A 313 23.85 1.01 -2.26
C GLY A 313 22.87 1.62 -1.28
N TYR A 314 22.05 0.80 -0.61
CA TYR A 314 21.23 1.27 0.51
C TYR A 314 22.12 1.61 1.71
N ASP A 315 21.75 2.65 2.45
CA ASP A 315 22.31 2.90 3.78
C ASP A 315 22.06 1.68 4.69
N PRO A 316 23.03 1.23 5.50
CA PRO A 316 22.84 0.07 6.37
C PRO A 316 21.66 0.16 7.33
N GLY A 317 21.35 1.34 7.86
CA GLY A 317 20.19 1.55 8.73
C GLY A 317 18.88 1.41 7.96
N ASP A 318 18.79 2.06 6.80
CA ASP A 318 17.63 1.96 5.91
C ASP A 318 17.42 0.55 5.34
N ALA A 319 18.52 -0.19 5.11
CA ALA A 319 18.49 -1.57 4.68
C ALA A 319 17.99 -2.51 5.79
N ARG A 320 18.30 -2.23 7.06
CA ARG A 320 17.76 -2.97 8.21
C ARG A 320 16.31 -2.60 8.51
N ASP A 321 15.88 -1.39 8.21
CA ASP A 321 14.49 -0.95 8.37
C ASP A 321 13.60 -1.24 7.14
N TYR A 322 13.97 -2.25 6.34
CA TYR A 322 13.24 -2.57 5.12
C TYR A 322 11.85 -3.17 5.38
N THR A 323 10.99 -3.06 4.37
CA THR A 323 9.73 -3.79 4.25
C THR A 323 9.65 -4.49 2.90
N GLY A 324 8.76 -5.46 2.75
CA GLY A 324 8.41 -5.99 1.44
C GLY A 324 7.46 -5.06 0.69
N VAL A 325 7.50 -5.08 -0.63
CA VAL A 325 6.42 -4.58 -1.49
C VAL A 325 5.94 -5.67 -2.42
N GLY A 326 4.65 -5.63 -2.77
CA GLY A 326 4.06 -6.57 -3.72
C GLY A 326 4.14 -8.01 -3.27
N CYS A 327 5.05 -8.77 -3.89
CA CYS A 327 5.22 -10.19 -3.64
C CYS A 327 6.36 -10.44 -2.65
N VAL A 328 7.59 -10.09 -3.04
CA VAL A 328 8.84 -10.47 -2.35
C VAL A 328 9.92 -9.39 -2.33
N GLU A 329 9.65 -8.21 -2.87
CA GLU A 329 10.69 -7.26 -3.18
C GLU A 329 11.01 -6.36 -1.98
N PRO A 330 12.24 -6.36 -1.46
CA PRO A 330 12.59 -5.55 -0.30
C PRO A 330 12.85 -4.10 -0.71
N VAL A 331 12.28 -3.16 0.04
CA VAL A 331 12.48 -1.72 -0.17
C VAL A 331 12.64 -1.00 1.16
N SER A 332 13.32 0.14 1.13
CA SER A 332 13.34 1.06 2.27
C SER A 332 12.08 1.93 2.23
N GLN A 333 11.21 1.77 3.24
CA GLN A 333 9.92 2.45 3.32
C GLN A 333 10.08 3.98 3.33
N GLY A 334 9.24 4.68 2.58
CA GLY A 334 9.24 6.14 2.46
C GLY A 334 10.41 6.73 1.65
N ARG A 335 11.40 5.91 1.28
CA ARG A 335 12.67 6.36 0.66
C ARG A 335 12.91 5.77 -0.72
N SER A 336 12.26 4.65 -1.03
CA SER A 336 12.44 3.92 -2.28
C SER A 336 11.22 4.06 -3.20
N PHE A 337 11.47 4.38 -4.46
CA PHE A 337 10.50 4.27 -5.56
C PHE A 337 11.08 3.31 -6.60
N SER A 338 11.00 2.01 -6.29
CA SER A 338 11.85 1.00 -6.93
C SER A 338 11.25 0.38 -8.20
N SER A 339 9.97 0.61 -8.50
CA SER A 339 9.25 0.01 -9.63
C SER A 339 9.52 -1.51 -9.72
N THR A 340 9.33 -2.19 -8.60
CA THR A 340 9.51 -3.64 -8.56
C THR A 340 8.37 -4.32 -9.32
N ASP A 341 8.60 -5.51 -9.87
CA ASP A 341 7.72 -6.13 -10.87
C ASP A 341 7.48 -5.30 -12.15
N ALA A 342 8.44 -4.46 -12.55
CA ALA A 342 8.34 -3.66 -13.79
C ALA A 342 8.11 -4.52 -15.05
N ALA A 343 8.66 -5.73 -15.08
CA ALA A 343 8.53 -6.64 -16.19
C ALA A 343 8.54 -8.11 -15.78
N ILE A 344 7.65 -8.89 -16.38
CA ILE A 344 7.65 -10.35 -16.33
C ILE A 344 8.26 -10.86 -17.64
N PHE A 345 9.30 -11.69 -17.56
CA PHE A 345 10.02 -12.19 -18.72
C PHE A 345 10.06 -13.72 -18.77
N ASN A 346 9.72 -14.28 -19.93
CA ASN A 346 9.72 -15.73 -20.16
C ASN A 346 11.12 -16.22 -20.56
N VAL A 347 11.96 -16.52 -19.57
CA VAL A 347 13.33 -17.04 -19.78
C VAL A 347 13.34 -18.36 -20.59
N PRO A 348 12.46 -19.35 -20.34
CA PRO A 348 12.37 -20.55 -21.18
C PRO A 348 12.14 -20.27 -22.67
N GLY A 349 11.41 -19.20 -23.01
CA GLY A 349 11.20 -18.79 -24.40
C GLY A 349 12.49 -18.44 -25.13
N VAL A 350 13.51 -17.92 -24.42
CA VAL A 350 14.83 -17.64 -24.99
C VAL A 350 15.55 -18.92 -25.37
N LEU A 351 15.45 -19.95 -24.51
CA LEU A 351 16.03 -21.26 -24.79
C LEU A 351 15.36 -21.91 -26.01
N GLU A 352 14.04 -21.83 -26.12
CA GLU A 352 13.31 -22.34 -27.30
C GLU A 352 13.80 -21.69 -28.59
N ILE A 353 13.94 -20.36 -28.62
CA ILE A 353 14.47 -19.63 -29.78
C ILE A 353 15.89 -20.09 -30.11
N ALA A 354 16.77 -20.18 -29.11
CA ALA A 354 18.17 -20.58 -29.29
C ALA A 354 18.30 -22.00 -29.87
N LEU A 355 17.44 -22.93 -29.44
CA LEU A 355 17.44 -24.31 -29.92
C LEU A 355 16.86 -24.46 -31.34
N ASN A 356 16.11 -23.47 -31.85
CA ASN A 356 15.42 -23.53 -33.14
C ASN A 356 16.01 -22.59 -34.21
N GLY A 357 17.22 -22.07 -34.00
CA GLY A 357 17.95 -21.29 -35.01
C GLY A 357 17.65 -19.80 -35.03
N GLY A 358 17.12 -19.24 -33.93
CA GLY A 358 16.70 -17.83 -33.83
C GLY A 358 15.25 -17.64 -34.25
#